data_AF-E3Q284-F1
#
_entry.id   AF-E3Q284-F1
#
_cell.length_a   1.000
_cell.length_b   1.000
_cell.length_c   1.000
_cell.angle_alpha   90.00
_cell.angle_beta   90.00
_cell.angle_gamma   90.00
#
_symmetry.space_group_name_H-M   'P 1'
#
loop_
_entity.id
_entity.type
_entity.pdbx_description
1 polymer ?
#
loop_
_entity_poly.entity_id
_entity_poly.type
_entity_poly.pdbx_seq_one_letter_code
_entity_poly.pdbx_strand_id
1 'polypeptide(L)'
;MDQSTKPEVEPKDDSVTDPIQAAKRTCDVLSAGIKSMKIPKAIDKAKNLADYIQILEFSDMINDMRIRVNVSRSSIQDVRNSTLDEQSIKLLGEVDQGFDTLLTRIEGLRECVDQWMETMKGGWTPLKKDKTSPAA
;
A
#
# COMPACT_ATOMS: atom_id res chain seq x y z
N MET A 1 -24.95 -60.70 11.56
CA MET A 1 -25.65 -59.48 11.10
C MET A 1 -24.78 -58.32 11.51
N ASP A 2 -23.94 -57.85 10.60
CA ASP A 2 -23.04 -56.71 10.79
C ASP A 2 -23.67 -55.49 10.13
N GLN A 3 -23.96 -54.45 10.91
CA GLN A 3 -24.30 -53.14 10.38
C GLN A 3 -23.39 -52.13 11.08
N SER A 4 -22.18 -51.99 10.53
CA SER A 4 -21.25 -50.92 10.89
C SER A 4 -21.59 -49.73 9.97
N THR A 5 -22.30 -48.76 10.51
CA THR A 5 -22.55 -47.46 9.86
C THR A 5 -21.21 -46.75 9.69
N LYS A 6 -20.82 -46.50 8.42
CA LYS A 6 -19.70 -45.63 8.07
C LYS A 6 -19.89 -44.26 8.75
N PRO A 7 -18.85 -43.63 9.30
CA PRO A 7 -18.95 -42.30 9.84
C PRO A 7 -19.33 -41.32 8.72
N GLU A 8 -20.30 -40.49 9.06
CA GLU A 8 -20.77 -39.32 8.34
C GLU A 8 -19.57 -38.49 7.89
N VAL A 9 -19.50 -38.21 6.59
CA VAL A 9 -18.47 -37.32 6.02
C VAL A 9 -18.72 -35.94 6.61
N GLU A 10 -17.86 -35.52 7.54
CA GLU A 10 -17.83 -34.14 8.03
C GLU A 10 -17.80 -33.17 6.83
N PRO A 11 -18.53 -32.06 6.88
CA PRO A 11 -18.46 -31.06 5.82
C PRO A 11 -17.02 -30.53 5.77
N LYS A 12 -16.38 -30.63 4.61
CA LYS A 12 -15.15 -29.87 4.35
C LYS A 12 -15.49 -28.40 4.52
N ASP A 13 -14.97 -27.82 5.59
CA ASP A 13 -15.17 -26.42 5.92
C ASP A 13 -14.41 -25.57 4.89
N ASP A 14 -15.13 -24.99 3.94
CA ASP A 14 -14.62 -24.02 2.94
C ASP A 14 -14.24 -22.66 3.58
N SER A 15 -14.21 -22.55 4.92
CA SER A 15 -14.07 -21.30 5.67
C SER A 15 -12.75 -20.55 5.44
N VAL A 16 -11.69 -21.20 4.97
CA VAL A 16 -10.39 -20.55 4.70
C VAL A 16 -10.39 -19.81 3.36
N THR A 17 -11.26 -20.22 2.42
CA THR A 17 -11.29 -19.72 1.05
C THR A 17 -11.84 -18.29 0.98
N ASP A 18 -12.88 -18.00 1.77
CA ASP A 18 -13.56 -16.70 1.81
C ASP A 18 -12.66 -15.57 2.33
N PRO A 19 -11.92 -15.73 3.45
CA PRO A 19 -10.94 -14.75 3.90
C PRO A 19 -9.83 -14.46 2.89
N ILE A 20 -9.31 -15.49 2.19
CA ILE A 20 -8.24 -15.29 1.20
C ILE A 20 -8.75 -14.51 -0.02
N GLN A 21 -9.97 -14.81 -0.48
CA GLN A 21 -10.63 -14.04 -1.54
C GLN A 21 -10.90 -12.59 -1.11
N ALA A 22 -11.29 -12.36 0.15
CA ALA A 22 -11.47 -11.02 0.69
C ALA A 22 -10.14 -10.24 0.74
N ALA A 23 -9.04 -10.89 1.11
CA ALA A 23 -7.70 -10.29 1.11
C ALA A 23 -7.26 -9.86 -0.30
N LYS A 24 -7.50 -10.70 -1.31
CA LYS A 24 -7.21 -10.36 -2.71
C LYS A 24 -7.99 -9.13 -3.17
N ARG A 25 -9.32 -9.11 -2.95
CA ARG A 25 -10.17 -7.96 -3.31
C ARG A 25 -9.72 -6.68 -2.61
N THR A 26 -9.27 -6.79 -1.36
CA THR A 26 -8.74 -5.66 -0.61
C THR A 26 -7.47 -5.10 -1.27
N CYS A 27 -6.55 -5.95 -1.71
CA CYS A 27 -5.36 -5.52 -2.45
C CYS A 27 -5.72 -4.80 -3.76
N ASP A 28 -6.70 -5.32 -4.50
CA ASP A 28 -7.17 -4.71 -5.75
C ASP A 28 -7.79 -3.33 -5.51
N VAL A 29 -8.64 -3.20 -4.49
CA VAL A 29 -9.27 -1.93 -4.11
C VAL A 29 -8.22 -0.91 -3.65
N LEU A 30 -7.27 -1.32 -2.82
CA LEU A 30 -6.18 -0.45 -2.36
C LEU A 30 -5.30 0.00 -3.53
N SER A 31 -4.96 -0.92 -4.45
CA SER A 31 -4.18 -0.61 -5.65
C SER A 31 -4.89 0.40 -6.55
N ALA A 32 -6.20 0.22 -6.77
CA ALA A 32 -7.03 1.15 -7.52
C ALA A 32 -7.12 2.52 -6.82
N GLY A 33 -7.30 2.52 -5.49
CA GLY A 33 -7.31 3.73 -4.66
C GLY A 33 -6.02 4.53 -4.81
N ILE A 34 -4.86 3.87 -4.68
CA ILE A 34 -3.54 4.47 -4.87
C ILE A 34 -3.40 5.04 -6.28
N LYS A 35 -3.79 4.30 -7.32
CA LYS A 35 -3.74 4.78 -8.71
C LYS A 35 -4.63 6.01 -8.94
N SER A 36 -5.72 6.13 -8.19
CA SER A 36 -6.62 7.28 -8.29
C SER A 36 -6.08 8.54 -7.60
N MET A 37 -5.08 8.40 -6.73
CA MET A 37 -4.45 9.53 -6.05
C MET A 37 -3.78 10.44 -7.07
N LYS A 38 -4.19 11.71 -7.07
CA LYS A 38 -3.63 12.75 -7.94
C LYS A 38 -2.35 13.36 -7.34
N ILE A 39 -1.57 12.58 -6.59
CA ILE A 39 -0.34 13.04 -5.94
C ILE A 39 0.63 13.66 -6.96
N PRO A 40 0.90 13.06 -8.15
CA PRO A 40 1.74 13.72 -9.16
C PRO A 40 1.21 15.09 -9.60
N LYS A 41 -0.11 15.24 -9.73
CA LYS A 41 -0.73 16.53 -10.11
C LYS A 41 -0.74 17.55 -8.97
N ALA A 42 -0.76 17.09 -7.72
CA ALA A 42 -0.64 17.96 -6.55
C ALA A 42 0.80 18.47 -6.43
N ILE A 43 1.78 17.58 -6.64
CA ILE A 43 3.21 17.86 -6.75
C ILE A 43 3.51 18.92 -7.81
N ASP A 44 2.98 18.76 -9.04
CA ASP A 44 3.19 19.72 -10.14
C ASP A 44 2.67 21.15 -9.83
N LYS A 45 1.71 21.27 -8.90
CA LYS A 45 1.05 22.54 -8.55
C LYS A 45 1.61 23.19 -7.29
N ALA A 46 2.40 22.45 -6.52
CA ALA A 46 2.98 22.91 -5.26
C ALA A 46 4.01 24.02 -5.51
N LYS A 47 3.83 25.19 -4.87
CA LYS A 47 4.67 26.38 -5.03
C LYS A 47 5.07 27.05 -3.72
N ASN A 48 4.54 26.63 -2.57
CA ASN A 48 4.74 27.32 -1.30
C ASN A 48 4.98 26.35 -0.12
N LEU A 49 5.25 26.92 1.07
CA LEU A 49 5.55 26.17 2.28
C LEU A 49 4.38 25.28 2.76
N ALA A 50 3.13 25.71 2.57
CA ALA A 50 1.97 24.88 2.93
C ALA A 50 1.91 23.63 2.04
N ASP A 51 2.22 23.77 0.75
CA ASP A 51 2.32 22.63 -0.15
C ASP A 51 3.48 21.70 0.27
N TYR A 52 4.61 22.25 0.72
CA TYR A 52 5.73 21.47 1.27
C TYR A 52 5.34 20.63 2.49
N ILE A 53 4.61 21.21 3.45
CA ILE A 53 4.10 20.49 4.62
C ILE A 53 3.17 19.36 4.17
N GLN A 54 2.28 19.62 3.22
CA GLN A 54 1.36 18.61 2.69
C GLN A 54 2.09 17.46 1.96
N ILE A 55 3.17 17.75 1.23
CA ILE A 55 3.99 16.71 0.61
C ILE A 55 4.75 15.88 1.66
N LEU A 56 5.22 16.48 2.76
CA LEU A 56 5.81 15.71 3.87
C LEU A 56 4.80 14.76 4.50
N GLU A 57 3.56 15.22 4.72
CA GLU A 57 2.48 14.35 5.22
C GLU A 57 2.19 13.19 4.24
N PHE A 58 2.22 13.45 2.92
CA PHE A 58 2.10 12.37 1.94
C PHE A 58 3.29 11.40 2.00
N SER A 59 4.52 11.90 2.20
CA SER A 59 5.71 11.06 2.36
C SER A 59 5.55 10.10 3.54
N ASP A 60 5.14 10.60 4.70
CA ASP A 60 4.94 9.79 5.90
C ASP A 60 3.84 8.76 5.69
N MET A 61 2.71 9.17 5.10
CA MET A 61 1.60 8.26 4.80
C MET A 61 2.01 7.16 3.81
N ILE A 62 2.77 7.48 2.77
CA ILE A 62 3.29 6.50 1.79
C ILE A 62 4.22 5.50 2.49
N ASN A 63 5.08 5.97 3.38
CA ASN A 63 5.99 5.11 4.13
C ASN A 63 5.23 4.17 5.08
N ASP A 64 4.20 4.67 5.76
CA ASP A 64 3.32 3.86 6.60
C ASP A 64 2.59 2.78 5.80
N MET A 65 2.06 3.13 4.61
CA MET A 65 1.44 2.15 3.71
C MET A 65 2.44 1.07 3.32
N ARG A 66 3.67 1.45 2.95
CA ARG A 66 4.74 0.52 2.58
C ARG A 66 5.05 -0.46 3.70
N ILE A 67 5.20 0.03 4.94
CA ILE A 67 5.48 -0.82 6.11
C ILE A 67 4.34 -1.82 6.31
N ARG A 68 3.09 -1.35 6.34
CA ARG A 68 1.92 -2.22 6.56
C ARG A 68 1.79 -3.29 5.48
N VAL A 69 1.98 -2.92 4.21
CA VAL A 69 1.92 -3.87 3.10
C VAL A 69 3.01 -4.93 3.21
N ASN A 70 4.25 -4.55 3.55
CA ASN A 70 5.34 -5.52 3.75
C ASN A 70 5.08 -6.46 4.93
N VAL A 71 4.55 -5.95 6.04
CA VAL A 71 4.18 -6.77 7.21
C VAL A 71 3.09 -7.78 6.83
N SER A 72 2.00 -7.32 6.20
CA SER A 72 0.91 -8.20 5.75
C SER A 72 1.39 -9.23 4.73
N ARG A 73 2.25 -8.84 3.80
CA ARG A 73 2.86 -9.75 2.83
C ARG A 73 3.68 -10.84 3.51
N SER A 74 4.55 -10.47 4.45
CA SER A 74 5.34 -11.44 5.22
C SER A 74 4.44 -12.47 5.90
N SER A 75 3.37 -12.03 6.56
CA SER A 75 2.42 -12.94 7.21
C SER A 75 1.75 -13.90 6.21
N ILE A 76 1.37 -13.43 5.02
CA ILE A 76 0.80 -14.31 3.98
C ILE A 76 1.84 -15.31 3.46
N GLN A 77 3.09 -14.90 3.30
CA GLN A 77 4.17 -15.80 2.88
C GLN A 77 4.46 -16.87 3.93
N ASP A 78 4.44 -16.52 5.22
CA ASP A 78 4.61 -17.46 6.33
C ASP A 78 3.48 -18.50 6.37
N VAL A 79 2.22 -18.06 6.20
CA VAL A 79 1.07 -18.98 6.11
C VAL A 79 1.19 -19.87 4.88
N ARG A 80 1.55 -19.31 3.72
CA ARG A 80 1.71 -20.09 2.48
C ARG A 80 2.78 -21.17 2.62
N ASN A 81 3.91 -20.87 3.26
CA ASN A 81 5.02 -21.81 3.46
C ASN A 81 4.69 -22.93 4.46
N SER A 82 3.70 -22.73 5.34
CA SER A 82 3.24 -23.71 6.33
C SER A 82 1.97 -24.46 5.90
N THR A 83 1.32 -24.03 4.82
CA THR A 83 0.10 -24.64 4.28
C THR A 83 0.45 -25.83 3.40
N LEU A 84 -0.24 -26.97 3.60
CA LEU A 84 -0.09 -28.18 2.79
C LEU A 84 -1.19 -28.33 1.73
N ASP A 85 -2.27 -27.56 1.85
CA ASP A 85 -3.39 -27.57 0.90
C ASP A 85 -3.06 -26.80 -0.39
N GLU A 86 -3.05 -27.49 -1.53
CA GLU A 86 -2.68 -26.92 -2.83
C GLU A 86 -3.59 -25.75 -3.25
N GLN A 87 -4.89 -25.83 -2.93
CA GLN A 87 -5.86 -24.78 -3.26
C GLN A 87 -5.55 -23.50 -2.49
N SER A 88 -5.31 -23.61 -1.19
CA SER A 88 -4.93 -22.50 -0.31
C SER A 88 -3.56 -21.93 -0.70
N ILE A 89 -2.57 -22.77 -1.03
CA ILE A 89 -1.25 -22.33 -1.53
C ILE A 89 -1.42 -21.47 -2.79
N LYS A 90 -2.27 -21.90 -3.73
CA LYS A 90 -2.55 -21.14 -4.96
C LYS A 90 -3.19 -19.80 -4.64
N LEU A 91 -4.23 -19.78 -3.81
CA LEU A 91 -4.94 -18.56 -3.46
C LEU A 91 -4.07 -17.56 -2.68
N LEU A 92 -3.25 -18.04 -1.75
CA LEU A 92 -2.25 -17.22 -1.06
C LEU A 92 -1.19 -16.68 -2.04
N GLY A 93 -0.84 -17.44 -3.08
CA GLY A 93 0.00 -16.97 -4.18
C GLY A 93 -0.64 -15.81 -4.96
N GLU A 94 -1.95 -15.85 -5.21
CA GLU A 94 -2.67 -14.74 -5.84
C GLU A 94 -2.70 -13.49 -4.94
N VAL A 95 -2.83 -13.66 -3.62
CA VAL A 95 -2.74 -12.54 -2.66
C VAL A 95 -1.34 -11.93 -2.65
N ASP A 96 -0.28 -12.75 -2.68
CA ASP A 96 1.11 -12.28 -2.74
C ASP A 96 1.36 -11.42 -4.01
N GLN A 97 0.82 -11.83 -5.17
CA GLN A 97 0.85 -11.03 -6.40
C GLN A 97 0.07 -9.71 -6.28
N GLY A 98 -1.04 -9.71 -5.55
CA GLY A 98 -1.78 -8.49 -5.21
C GLY A 98 -0.93 -7.51 -4.40
N PHE A 99 -0.17 -8.01 -3.43
CA PHE A 99 0.79 -7.21 -2.67
C PHE A 99 1.95 -6.69 -3.51
N ASP A 100 2.49 -7.48 -4.44
CA ASP A 100 3.52 -7.00 -5.40
C ASP A 100 3.02 -5.80 -6.21
N THR A 101 1.80 -5.91 -6.71
CA THR A 101 1.16 -4.83 -7.48
C THR A 101 1.00 -3.59 -6.59
N LEU A 102 0.54 -3.76 -5.36
CA LEU A 102 0.34 -2.67 -4.41
C LEU A 102 1.68 -1.99 -4.03
N LEU A 103 2.72 -2.76 -3.72
CA LEU A 103 4.07 -2.26 -3.43
C LEU A 103 4.64 -1.47 -4.59
N THR A 104 4.53 -1.98 -5.82
CA THR A 104 5.00 -1.27 -7.02
C THR A 104 4.36 0.12 -7.14
N ARG A 105 3.07 0.25 -6.79
CA ARG A 105 2.37 1.54 -6.83
C ARG A 105 2.79 2.47 -5.69
N ILE A 106 3.00 1.93 -4.49
CA ILE A 106 3.52 2.68 -3.34
C ILE A 106 4.91 3.24 -3.65
N GLU A 107 5.82 2.42 -4.21
CA GLU A 107 7.16 2.87 -4.57
C GLU A 107 7.12 3.95 -5.67
N GLY A 108 6.24 3.82 -6.67
CA GLY A 108 6.05 4.86 -7.68
C GLY A 108 5.56 6.19 -7.10
N LEU A 109 4.68 6.17 -6.08
CA LEU A 109 4.28 7.39 -5.36
C LEU A 109 5.44 7.98 -4.56
N ARG A 110 6.22 7.13 -3.90
CA ARG A 110 7.40 7.54 -3.12
C ARG A 110 8.43 8.24 -4.01
N GLU A 111 8.73 7.67 -5.17
CA GLU A 111 9.63 8.28 -6.16
C GLU A 111 9.14 9.65 -6.62
N CYS A 112 7.84 9.83 -6.84
CA CYS A 112 7.28 11.13 -7.21
C CYS A 112 7.51 12.18 -6.10
N VAL A 113 7.28 11.80 -4.84
CA VAL A 113 7.49 12.65 -3.68
C VAL A 113 8.97 12.99 -3.48
N ASP A 114 9.87 12.00 -3.58
CA ASP A 114 11.31 12.18 -3.47
C ASP A 114 11.84 13.14 -4.55
N GLN A 115 11.42 12.97 -5.81
CA GLN A 115 11.81 13.86 -6.92
C GLN A 115 11.37 15.31 -6.69
N TRP A 116 10.18 15.51 -6.14
CA TRP A 116 9.70 16.84 -5.82
C TRP A 116 10.47 17.49 -4.67
N MET A 117 10.74 16.75 -3.60
CA MET A 117 11.53 17.25 -2.48
C MET A 117 12.93 17.69 -2.93
N GLU A 118 13.57 16.93 -3.82
CA GLU A 118 14.86 17.31 -4.40
C GLU A 118 14.75 18.57 -5.28
N THR A 119 13.67 18.71 -6.06
CA THR A 119 13.39 19.91 -6.86
C THR A 119 13.25 21.15 -5.97
N MET A 120 12.58 21.03 -4.84
CA MET A 120 12.46 22.11 -3.87
C MET A 120 13.82 22.47 -3.25
N LYS A 121 14.63 21.48 -2.83
CA LYS A 121 15.97 21.75 -2.27
C LYS A 121 16.89 22.48 -3.24
N GLY A 122 16.80 22.20 -4.54
CA GLY A 122 17.60 22.86 -5.59
C GLY A 122 17.09 24.23 -6.04
N GLY A 123 15.81 24.55 -5.81
CA GLY A 123 15.15 25.78 -6.28
C GLY A 123 14.71 26.76 -5.18
N TRP A 124 14.84 26.41 -3.90
CA TRP A 124 14.40 27.26 -2.79
C TRP A 124 15.43 28.35 -2.48
N THR A 125 15.36 29.49 -3.17
CA THR A 125 15.87 30.74 -2.59
C THR A 125 14.89 31.20 -1.51
N PRO A 126 15.33 31.37 -0.25
CA PRO A 126 14.49 31.99 0.77
C PRO A 126 14.04 33.35 0.23
N LEU A 127 12.73 33.60 0.21
CA LEU A 127 12.19 34.93 -0.04
C LEU A 127 12.93 35.88 0.91
N LYS A 128 13.84 36.70 0.36
CA LYS A 128 14.48 37.77 1.11
C LYS A 128 13.33 38.56 1.72
N LYS A 129 13.28 38.63 3.05
CA LYS A 129 12.43 39.59 3.75
C LYS A 129 12.75 40.95 3.14
N ASP A 130 11.83 41.49 2.33
CA ASP A 130 11.90 42.88 1.94
C ASP A 130 11.84 43.68 3.23
N LYS A 131 13.01 44.21 3.62
CA LYS A 131 13.12 45.26 4.61
C LYS A 131 12.64 46.55 3.96
N THR A 132 11.36 46.66 3.65
CA THR A 132 10.74 47.98 3.53
C THR A 132 10.52 48.49 4.95
N SER A 133 11.57 49.10 5.50
CA SER A 133 11.39 50.23 6.41
C SER A 133 10.73 51.36 5.62
N PRO A 134 9.58 51.90 6.04
CA PRO A 134 9.33 53.31 5.87
C PRO A 134 10.01 54.02 7.04
N ALA A 135 11.03 54.81 6.71
CA ALA A 135 11.40 55.94 7.55
C ALA A 135 10.23 56.94 7.49
N ALA A 136 9.64 57.23 8.65
CA ALA A 136 8.99 58.48 9.01
C ALA A 136 8.81 58.52 10.53
#